data_AF-A0A849D3U3-F1
#
_entry.id   AF-A0A849D3U3-F1
#
_cell.length_a   1.000
_cell.length_b   1.000
_cell.length_c   1.000
_cell.angle_alpha   90.00
_cell.angle_beta   90.00
_cell.angle_gamma   90.00
#
_symmetry.space_group_name_H-M   'P 1'
#
loop_
_entity.id
_entity.type
_entity.pdbx_description
1 polymer ?
#
loop_
_entity_poly.entity_id
_entity_poly.type
_entity_poly.pdbx_seq_one_letter_code
_entity_poly.pdbx_strand_id
1 'polypeptide(L)'
;IKNDEDIEREFVYEMPKDLRAEFSKSTDIDFDIKEEYKAAFAKGLKSKTVLERSIEQHARICVENSEDVFDARILAKKLKEEISYRVRQYCYCIMNNTKNYKEWLEEDYERKLRLKISQKFAARM
;
A
#
# COMPACT_ATOMS: atom_id res chain seq x y z
N ILE A 1 8.71 -25.79 17.29
CA ILE A 1 8.25 -25.70 15.90
C ILE A 1 7.72 -24.28 15.73
N LYS A 2 8.31 -23.45 14.86
CA LYS A 2 7.76 -22.11 14.60
C LYS A 2 6.35 -22.30 14.01
N ASN A 3 5.36 -21.61 14.55
CA ASN A 3 3.99 -21.66 14.03
C ASN A 3 3.98 -20.96 12.66
N ASP A 4 3.15 -21.40 11.72
CA ASP A 4 3.10 -20.83 10.35
C ASP A 4 2.89 -19.30 10.38
N GLU A 5 2.16 -18.81 11.39
CA GLU A 5 1.92 -17.39 11.61
C GLU A 5 3.18 -16.59 11.97
N ASP A 6 4.13 -17.18 12.69
CA ASP A 6 5.39 -16.52 13.04
C ASP A 6 6.32 -16.40 11.83
N ILE A 7 6.29 -17.41 10.95
CA ILE A 7 7.04 -17.41 9.69
C ILE A 7 6.47 -16.33 8.75
N GLU A 8 5.15 -16.21 8.64
CA GLU A 8 4.51 -15.16 7.84
C GLU A 8 4.81 -13.74 8.33
N ARG A 9 5.02 -13.55 9.65
CA ARG A 9 5.39 -12.26 10.24
C ARG A 9 6.83 -11.86 9.96
N GLU A 10 7.73 -12.83 9.82
CA GLU A 10 9.13 -12.62 9.45
C GLU A 10 9.31 -12.41 7.94
N PHE A 11 8.31 -12.76 7.12
CA PHE A 11 8.36 -12.52 5.68
C PHE A 11 8.37 -11.01 5.39
N VAL A 12 9.41 -10.54 4.70
CA VAL A 12 9.53 -9.17 4.20
C VAL A 12 9.35 -9.22 2.69
N TYR A 13 8.37 -8.46 2.19
CA TYR A 13 8.24 -8.24 0.76
C TYR A 13 9.30 -7.25 0.30
N GLU A 14 10.11 -7.64 -0.67
CA GLU A 14 11.00 -6.74 -1.39
C GLU A 14 10.45 -6.53 -2.80
N MET A 15 10.21 -5.27 -3.17
CA MET A 15 9.76 -4.93 -4.52
C MET A 15 10.81 -5.39 -5.55
N PRO A 16 10.43 -6.20 -6.56
CA PRO A 16 11.35 -6.66 -7.60
C PRO A 16 12.03 -5.48 -8.30
N LYS A 17 13.30 -5.64 -8.71
CA LYS A 17 14.08 -4.57 -9.34
C LYS A 17 13.40 -3.99 -10.58
N ASP A 18 12.78 -4.86 -11.39
CA ASP A 18 12.09 -4.46 -12.61
C ASP A 18 10.88 -3.57 -12.29
N LEU A 19 10.10 -3.94 -11.27
CA LEU A 19 8.98 -3.12 -10.79
C LEU A 19 9.47 -1.81 -10.18
N ARG A 20 10.55 -1.85 -9.39
CA ARG A 20 11.16 -0.66 -8.78
C ARG A 20 11.65 0.33 -9.84
N ALA A 21 12.15 -0.15 -10.97
CA ALA A 21 12.60 0.70 -12.08
C ALA A 21 11.44 1.49 -12.73
N GLU A 22 10.22 0.95 -12.71
CA GLU A 22 9.03 1.65 -13.20
C GLU A 22 8.64 2.85 -12.32
N PHE A 23 9.11 2.91 -11.07
CA PHE A 23 8.89 4.03 -10.16
C PHE A 23 10.09 4.98 -10.02
N SER A 24 10.99 4.99 -11.00
CA SER A 24 12.26 5.74 -10.97
C SER A 24 12.14 7.27 -10.83
N LYS A 25 10.98 7.87 -11.13
CA LYS A 25 10.73 9.31 -10.95
C LYS A 25 10.35 9.68 -9.51
N SER A 26 10.06 8.70 -8.66
CA SER A 26 9.66 8.92 -7.27
C SER A 26 10.83 8.72 -6.32
N THR A 27 11.02 9.66 -5.38
CA THR A 27 12.11 9.62 -4.39
C THR A 27 11.81 8.72 -3.20
N ASP A 28 10.53 8.42 -2.95
CA ASP A 28 10.06 7.79 -1.72
C ASP A 28 8.96 6.74 -2.05
N ILE A 29 9.45 5.54 -2.36
CA ILE A 29 8.65 4.39 -2.83
C ILE A 29 8.39 3.37 -1.72
N ASP A 30 9.25 3.31 -0.71
CA ASP A 30 9.14 2.37 0.41
C ASP A 30 8.17 2.92 1.46
N PHE A 31 7.39 2.05 2.11
CA PHE A 31 6.44 2.48 3.15
C PHE A 31 6.35 1.43 4.26
N ASP A 32 6.75 1.81 5.47
CA ASP A 32 6.68 0.94 6.64
C ASP A 32 5.35 1.11 7.37
N ILE A 33 4.48 0.11 7.23
CA ILE A 33 3.17 0.06 7.88
C ILE A 33 3.28 0.03 9.41
N LYS A 34 4.29 -0.64 9.98
CA LYS A 34 4.45 -0.76 11.44
C LYS A 34 4.89 0.57 12.02
N GLU A 35 5.86 1.23 11.40
CA GLU A 35 6.34 2.53 11.84
C GLU A 35 5.26 3.60 11.69
N GLU A 36 4.55 3.61 10.57
CA GLU A 36 3.43 4.52 10.37
C GLU A 36 2.28 4.27 11.36
N TYR A 37 2.02 3.01 11.70
CA TYR A 37 1.05 2.65 12.73
C TYR A 37 1.46 3.17 14.11
N LYS A 38 2.71 2.97 14.53
CA LYS A 38 3.23 3.53 15.78
C LYS A 38 3.12 5.05 15.80
N ALA A 39 3.47 5.72 14.70
CA ALA A 39 3.38 7.16 14.57
C ALA A 39 1.92 7.67 14.65
N ALA A 40 0.99 6.98 14.00
CA ALA A 40 -0.43 7.30 14.06
C ALA A 40 -0.99 7.08 15.48
N PHE A 41 -0.62 5.97 16.12
CA PHE A 41 -1.03 5.65 17.49
C PHE A 41 -0.52 6.68 18.50
N ALA A 42 0.77 7.07 18.42
CA ALA A 42 1.36 8.10 19.27
C ALA A 42 0.66 9.47 19.14
N LYS A 43 0.07 9.74 17.97
CA LYS A 43 -0.71 10.96 17.69
C LYS A 43 -2.21 10.83 18.02
N GLY A 44 -2.65 9.70 18.56
CA GLY A 44 -4.08 9.43 18.83
C GLY A 44 -4.94 9.34 17.58
N LEU A 45 -4.34 9.05 16.41
CA LEU A 45 -5.06 8.92 15.15
C LEU A 45 -5.67 7.53 15.00
N LYS A 46 -6.70 7.43 14.16
CA LYS A 46 -7.35 6.14 13.85
C LYS A 46 -6.37 5.26 13.08
N SER A 47 -6.35 3.96 13.39
CA SER A 47 -5.53 2.96 12.68
C SER A 47 -5.74 3.00 11.16
N LYS A 48 -6.98 3.20 10.71
CA LYS A 48 -7.34 3.34 9.29
C LYS A 48 -6.53 4.41 8.55
N THR A 49 -6.07 5.46 9.24
CA THR A 49 -5.23 6.52 8.66
C THR A 49 -3.93 5.98 8.09
N VAL A 50 -3.40 4.87 8.62
CA VAL A 50 -2.19 4.21 8.11
C VAL A 50 -2.41 3.70 6.68
N LEU A 51 -3.51 2.98 6.44
CA LEU A 51 -3.86 2.53 5.09
C LEU A 51 -4.17 3.70 4.16
N GLU A 52 -4.84 4.74 4.65
CA GLU A 52 -5.11 5.94 3.84
C GLU A 52 -3.82 6.63 3.39
N ARG A 53 -2.81 6.74 4.26
CA ARG A 53 -1.48 7.27 3.93
C ARG A 53 -0.73 6.37 2.96
N SER A 54 -0.82 5.06 3.15
CA SER A 54 -0.24 4.07 2.23
C SER A 54 -0.84 4.19 0.83
N ILE A 55 -2.18 4.30 0.72
CA ILE A 55 -2.89 4.48 -0.55
C ILE A 55 -2.47 5.81 -1.20
N GLU A 56 -2.35 6.88 -0.41
CA GLU A 56 -1.95 8.19 -0.90
C GLU A 56 -0.52 8.16 -1.47
N GLN A 57 0.40 7.45 -0.82
CA GLN A 57 1.76 7.25 -1.30
C GLN A 57 1.78 6.43 -2.60
N HIS A 58 1.06 5.30 -2.69
CA HIS A 58 0.90 4.56 -3.95
C HIS A 58 0.30 5.43 -5.08
N ALA A 59 -0.74 6.21 -4.77
CA ALA A 59 -1.36 7.09 -5.75
C ALA A 59 -0.38 8.17 -6.23
N ARG A 60 0.44 8.73 -5.34
CA ARG A 60 1.49 9.69 -5.69
C ARG A 60 2.50 9.07 -6.65
N ILE A 61 3.10 7.93 -6.28
CA ILE A 61 4.15 7.31 -7.09
C ILE A 61 3.64 6.85 -8.46
N CYS A 62 2.41 6.33 -8.54
CA CYS A 62 1.81 5.99 -9.84
C CYS A 62 1.63 7.24 -10.72
N VAL A 63 1.18 8.35 -10.14
CA VAL A 63 0.90 9.59 -10.88
C VAL A 63 2.19 10.36 -11.26
N GLU A 64 3.27 10.21 -10.49
CA GLU A 64 4.60 10.75 -10.83
C GLU A 64 5.28 9.98 -11.96
N ASN A 65 5.03 8.67 -12.04
CA ASN A 65 5.65 7.77 -13.01
C ASN A 65 4.80 7.47 -14.24
N SER A 66 3.73 8.23 -14.47
CA SER A 66 2.80 8.03 -15.58
C SER A 66 2.51 9.31 -16.32
N GLU A 67 2.27 9.20 -17.63
CA GLU A 67 1.90 10.34 -18.46
C GLU A 67 0.42 10.67 -18.30
N ASP A 68 -0.42 9.63 -18.23
CA ASP A 68 -1.86 9.76 -18.09
C ASP A 68 -2.46 8.85 -17.01
N VAL A 69 -3.79 8.93 -16.88
CA VAL A 69 -4.56 8.15 -15.91
C VAL A 69 -4.57 6.64 -16.21
N PHE A 70 -4.40 6.24 -17.47
CA PHE A 70 -4.39 4.85 -17.88
C PHE A 70 -3.07 4.19 -17.51
N ASP A 71 -1.94 4.86 -17.79
CA ASP A 71 -0.60 4.42 -17.38
C ASP A 71 -0.53 4.25 -15.85
N ALA A 72 -1.05 5.22 -15.10
CA ALA A 72 -1.02 5.15 -13.64
C ALA A 72 -1.87 4.00 -13.09
N ARG A 73 -2.95 3.64 -13.79
CA ARG A 73 -3.77 2.45 -13.45
C ARG A 73 -3.05 1.15 -13.78
N ILE A 74 -2.20 1.12 -14.81
CA ILE A 74 -1.36 -0.04 -15.12
C ILE A 74 -0.31 -0.22 -14.02
N LEU A 75 0.39 0.85 -13.62
CA LEU A 75 1.34 0.82 -12.50
C LEU A 75 0.66 0.35 -11.20
N ALA A 76 -0.53 0.87 -10.90
CA ALA A 76 -1.30 0.47 -9.72
C ALA A 76 -1.62 -1.03 -9.68
N LYS A 77 -1.85 -1.67 -10.84
CA LYS A 77 -2.06 -3.13 -10.90
C LYS A 77 -0.80 -3.92 -10.59
N LYS A 78 0.37 -3.40 -10.94
CA LYS A 78 1.66 -4.06 -10.67
C LYS A 78 2.01 -4.04 -9.17
N LEU A 79 1.47 -3.10 -8.41
CA LEU A 79 1.63 -3.00 -6.96
C LEU A 79 0.80 -4.02 -6.15
N LYS A 80 0.09 -4.95 -6.79
CA LYS A 80 -0.83 -5.89 -6.11
C LYS A 80 -0.16 -6.67 -4.96
N GLU A 81 1.02 -7.21 -5.20
CA GLU A 81 1.74 -7.98 -4.17
C GLU A 81 2.17 -7.10 -2.99
N GLU A 82 2.65 -5.89 -3.28
CA GLU A 82 2.99 -4.91 -2.25
C GLU A 82 1.75 -4.48 -1.45
N ILE A 83 0.60 -4.28 -2.10
CA ILE A 83 -0.67 -3.96 -1.45
C ILE A 83 -1.06 -5.08 -0.48
N SER A 84 -1.01 -6.35 -0.93
CA SER A 84 -1.30 -7.50 -0.07
C SER A 84 -0.36 -7.56 1.13
N TYR A 85 0.94 -7.32 0.90
CA TYR A 85 1.92 -7.25 1.98
C TYR A 85 1.58 -6.14 2.99
N ARG A 86 1.32 -4.92 2.53
CA ARG A 86 1.00 -3.78 3.41
C ARG A 86 -0.29 -4.01 4.19
N VAL A 87 -1.34 -4.57 3.57
CA VAL A 87 -2.60 -4.94 4.25
C VAL A 87 -2.37 -6.03 5.29
N ARG A 88 -1.52 -7.02 5.00
CA ARG A 88 -1.16 -8.06 5.96
C ARG A 88 -0.44 -7.49 7.19
N GLN A 89 0.57 -6.63 6.98
CA GLN A 89 1.26 -5.94 8.07
C GLN A 89 0.30 -5.07 8.90
N TYR A 90 -0.62 -4.36 8.23
CA TYR A 90 -1.63 -3.55 8.90
C TYR A 90 -2.54 -4.40 9.78
N CYS A 91 -3.04 -5.52 9.25
CA CYS A 91 -3.85 -6.46 10.01
C CYS A 91 -3.11 -6.96 11.25
N TYR A 92 -1.84 -7.35 11.13
CA TYR A 92 -1.05 -7.77 12.30
C TYR A 92 -0.89 -6.66 13.36
N CYS A 93 -0.87 -5.39 12.96
CA CYS A 93 -0.76 -4.26 13.90
C CYS A 93 -2.05 -4.01 14.69
N ILE A 94 -3.23 -4.20 14.07
CA ILE A 94 -4.51 -3.95 14.75
C ILE A 94 -4.98 -5.14 15.60
N MET A 95 -5.03 -6.33 15.00
CA MET A 95 -5.53 -7.58 15.58
C MET A 95 -5.40 -8.68 14.52
N ASN A 96 -5.10 -9.93 14.90
CA ASN A 96 -5.11 -11.01 13.91
C ASN A 96 -6.54 -11.19 13.37
N ASN A 97 -6.76 -10.81 12.12
CA ASN A 97 -8.07 -10.82 11.47
C ASN A 97 -8.22 -12.05 10.56
N THR A 98 -9.47 -12.39 10.24
CA THR A 98 -9.78 -13.50 9.33
C THR A 98 -9.25 -13.24 7.91
N LYS A 99 -9.02 -14.32 7.17
CA LYS A 99 -8.60 -14.25 5.75
C LYS A 99 -9.55 -13.37 4.92
N ASN A 100 -10.86 -13.55 5.09
CA ASN A 100 -11.87 -12.77 4.38
C ASN A 100 -11.75 -11.26 4.62
N TYR A 101 -11.40 -10.85 5.85
CA TYR A 101 -11.21 -9.42 6.15
C TYR A 101 -9.96 -8.85 5.48
N LYS A 102 -8.87 -9.63 5.41
CA LYS A 102 -7.64 -9.25 4.70
C LYS A 102 -7.93 -9.07 3.20
N GLU A 103 -8.60 -10.03 2.57
CA GLU A 103 -8.99 -9.96 1.15
C GLU A 103 -9.89 -8.76 0.87
N TRP A 104 -10.89 -8.51 1.72
CA TRP A 104 -11.75 -7.34 1.59
C TRP A 104 -10.97 -6.02 1.71
N LEU A 105 -9.99 -5.94 2.63
CA LEU A 105 -9.14 -4.77 2.77
C LEU A 105 -8.23 -4.55 1.55
N GLU A 106 -7.71 -5.62 0.94
CA GLU A 106 -6.92 -5.54 -0.29
C GLU A 106 -7.76 -4.99 -1.44
N GLU A 107 -8.97 -5.52 -1.65
CA GLU A 107 -9.90 -5.03 -2.68
C GLU A 107 -10.30 -3.57 -2.45
N ASP A 108 -10.60 -3.20 -1.21
CA ASP A 108 -10.94 -1.82 -0.85
C ASP A 108 -9.74 -0.88 -1.03
N TYR A 109 -8.52 -1.34 -0.72
CA TYR A 109 -7.29 -0.60 -0.97
C TYR A 109 -7.13 -0.33 -2.47
N GLU A 110 -7.20 -1.36 -3.32
CA GLU A 110 -7.06 -1.21 -4.77
C GLU A 110 -8.13 -0.28 -5.34
N ARG A 111 -9.37 -0.42 -4.89
CA ARG A 111 -10.48 0.46 -5.30
C ARG A 111 -10.21 1.91 -4.94
N LYS A 112 -9.79 2.18 -3.70
CA LYS A 112 -9.43 3.54 -3.25
C LYS A 112 -8.21 4.09 -3.99
N LEU A 113 -7.22 3.26 -4.28
CA LEU A 113 -6.05 3.64 -5.07
C LEU A 113 -6.46 4.13 -6.46
N ARG A 114 -7.32 3.39 -7.18
CA ARG A 114 -7.83 3.82 -8.49
C ARG A 114 -8.60 5.14 -8.43
N LEU A 115 -9.40 5.33 -7.38
CA LEU A 115 -10.12 6.59 -7.16
C LEU A 115 -9.15 7.75 -6.92
N LYS A 116 -8.14 7.54 -6.06
CA LYS A 116 -7.13 8.54 -5.72
C LYS A 116 -6.27 8.94 -6.92
N ILE A 117 -5.88 7.98 -7.75
CA ILE A 117 -5.19 8.26 -9.02
C ILE A 117 -6.05 9.16 -9.90
N SER A 118 -7.33 8.79 -10.09
CA SER A 118 -8.26 9.57 -10.93
C SER A 118 -8.45 11.00 -10.39
N GLN A 119 -8.57 11.15 -9.06
CA GLN A 119 -8.67 12.46 -8.40
C GLN A 119 -7.40 13.30 -8.59
N LYS A 120 -6.21 12.71 -8.47
CA LYS A 120 -4.93 13.42 -8.65
C LYS A 120 -4.76 13.92 -10.09
N PHE A 121 -5.14 13.14 -11.09
CA PHE A 121 -5.12 13.60 -12.49
C PHE A 121 -6.16 14.68 -12.75
N ALA A 122 -7.37 14.56 -12.21
CA ALA A 122 -8.39 15.59 -12.33
C ALA A 122 -7.96 16.91 -11.68
N ALA A 123 -7.21 16.88 -10.58
CA ALA A 123 -6.67 18.06 -9.92
C ALA A 123 -5.44 18.68 -10.63
N ARG A 124 -4.87 18.01 -11.64
CA ARG A 124 -3.78 18.52 -12.49
C ARG A 124 -4.28 19.27 -13.73
N MET A 125 -5.57 19.13 -14.06
CA MET A 125 -6.25 19.87 -15.14
C MET A 125 -6.81 21.18 -14.59
#